data_AF-A0A7X6BLW4-F1
#
_entry.id   AF-A0A7X6BLW4-F1
#
_cell.length_a   1.000
_cell.length_b   1.000
_cell.length_c   1.000
_cell.angle_alpha   90.00
_cell.angle_beta   90.00
_cell.angle_gamma   90.00
#
_symmetry.space_group_name_H-M   'P 1'
#
loop_
_entity.id
_entity.type
_entity.pdbx_description
1 polymer ?
#
loop_
_entity_poly.entity_id
_entity_poly.type
_entity_poly.pdbx_seq_one_letter_code
_entity_poly.pdbx_strand_id
1 'polypeptide(L)'
;MNVWGRGRQENIIGVGVSNYAEVKTAYSPNERWKLGISLYAHKLSIPRSSSNTFGMGADVSYKFYPKTSLHLFGTYYLLDMKPKRCLDGYHYGGYLSFDLAERWSMDVGMRRYGNNLFHQQWTVPIIRPSYKHNGSEINADFGGMFQQILKGLFFNH
;
A
#
# COMPACT_ATOMS: atom_id res chain seq x y z
N MET A 1 -9.45 18.33 -9.37
CA MET A 1 -8.26 17.45 -9.45
C MET A 1 -7.26 17.98 -8.46
N ASN A 2 -6.82 17.17 -7.51
CA ASN A 2 -5.90 17.61 -6.47
C ASN A 2 -4.57 16.89 -6.66
N VAL A 3 -3.47 17.65 -6.64
CA VAL A 3 -2.11 17.12 -6.78
C VAL A 3 -1.35 17.42 -5.51
N TRP A 4 -0.71 16.41 -4.94
CA TRP A 4 0.12 16.52 -3.76
C TRP A 4 1.50 15.94 -4.05
N GLY A 5 2.53 16.63 -3.57
CA GLY A 5 3.90 16.18 -3.62
C GLY A 5 4.45 16.02 -2.21
N ARG A 6 5.26 14.98 -1.99
CA ARG A 6 5.97 14.76 -0.73
C ARG A 6 7.42 14.38 -1.03
N GLY A 7 8.35 15.11 -0.42
CA GLY A 7 9.77 14.75 -0.37
C GLY A 7 10.18 14.40 1.05
N ARG A 8 11.01 13.38 1.22
CA ARG A 8 11.62 13.04 2.51
C ARG A 8 13.04 12.52 2.30
N GLN A 9 13.98 13.01 3.11
CA GLN A 9 15.33 12.47 3.20
C GLN A 9 15.55 11.94 4.62
N GLU A 10 16.07 10.73 4.72
CA GLU A 10 16.38 10.06 5.99
C GLU A 10 17.82 9.56 5.97
N ASN A 11 18.54 9.77 7.07
CA ASN A 11 19.87 9.22 7.26
C ASN A 11 19.77 7.99 8.17
N ILE A 12 20.05 6.82 7.62
CA ILE A 12 19.98 5.55 8.33
C ILE A 12 21.40 5.25 8.82
N ILE A 13 21.60 5.36 10.14
CA ILE A 13 22.89 5.13 10.80
C ILE A 13 23.40 3.73 10.43
N GLY A 14 24.64 3.65 9.92
CA GLY A 14 25.28 2.39 9.51
C GLY A 14 24.87 1.86 8.13
N VAL A 15 23.89 2.47 7.46
CA VAL A 15 23.43 2.05 6.12
C VAL A 15 23.67 3.14 5.08
N GLY A 16 23.31 4.39 5.36
CA GLY A 16 23.49 5.52 4.44
C GLY A 16 22.23 6.37 4.29
N VAL A 17 22.11 7.07 3.16
CA VAL A 17 21.07 8.10 2.95
C VAL A 17 19.95 7.58 2.05
N SER A 18 18.72 7.69 2.54
CA SER A 18 17.49 7.33 1.87
C SER A 18 16.76 8.60 1.43
N ASN A 19 16.57 8.79 0.13
CA ASN A 19 15.79 9.89 -0.45
C ASN A 19 14.51 9.35 -1.05
N TYR A 20 13.39 10.01 -0.75
CA TYR A 20 12.07 9.65 -1.19
C TYR A 20 11.38 10.87 -1.79
N ALA A 21 10.81 10.72 -2.97
CA ALA A 21 9.95 11.70 -3.60
C ALA A 21 8.70 10.99 -4.10
N GLU A 22 7.54 11.54 -3.82
CA GLU A 22 6.25 11.03 -4.27
C GLU A 22 5.40 12.18 -4.81
N VAL A 23 4.73 11.95 -5.92
CA VAL A 23 3.69 12.81 -6.47
C VAL A 23 2.43 11.98 -6.61
N LYS A 24 1.37 12.40 -5.93
CA LYS A 24 0.06 11.77 -5.99
C LYS A 24 -0.94 12.75 -6.56
N THR A 25 -1.72 12.31 -7.53
CA THR A 25 -2.89 13.01 -8.03
C THR A 25 -4.14 12.23 -7.66
N ALA A 26 -5.18 12.94 -7.22
CA ALA A 26 -6.50 12.36 -7.04
C ALA A 26 -7.55 13.13 -7.84
N TYR A 27 -8.40 12.37 -8.49
CA TYR A 27 -9.54 12.84 -9.25
C TYR A 27 -10.81 12.20 -8.66
N SER A 28 -11.74 13.02 -8.21
CA SER A 28 -13.03 12.58 -7.69
C SER A 28 -14.12 13.20 -8.56
N PRO A 29 -14.63 12.50 -9.59
CA PRO A 29 -15.64 13.06 -10.46
C PRO A 29 -16.94 13.35 -9.70
N ASN A 30 -17.31 12.45 -8.77
CA ASN A 30 -18.52 12.54 -7.95
C ASN A 30 -18.19 12.13 -6.50
N GLU A 31 -19.14 12.31 -5.58
CA GLU A 31 -18.99 11.85 -4.18
C GLU A 31 -18.82 10.34 -4.03
N ARG A 32 -19.21 9.56 -5.06
CA ARG A 32 -19.11 8.10 -5.05
C ARG A 32 -17.77 7.56 -5.56
N TRP A 33 -17.08 8.27 -6.45
CA TRP A 33 -15.88 7.77 -7.10
C TRP A 33 -14.67 8.60 -6.69
N LYS A 34 -13.58 7.94 -6.30
CA LYS A 34 -12.27 8.56 -6.13
C LYS A 34 -11.23 7.73 -6.86
N LEU A 35 -10.50 8.36 -7.76
CA LEU A 35 -9.41 7.77 -8.52
C LEU A 35 -8.12 8.46 -8.07
N GLY A 36 -7.10 7.69 -7.77
CA GLY A 36 -5.78 8.14 -7.35
C GLY A 36 -4.71 7.51 -8.22
N ILE A 37 -3.72 8.31 -8.61
CA ILE A 37 -2.50 7.83 -9.25
C ILE A 37 -1.34 8.42 -8.46
N SER A 38 -0.35 7.60 -8.11
CA SER A 38 0.86 8.00 -7.41
C SER A 38 2.08 7.57 -8.19
N LEU A 39 3.07 8.45 -8.29
CA LEU A 39 4.40 8.14 -8.79
C LEU A 39 5.37 8.40 -7.66
N TYR A 40 6.25 7.46 -7.35
CA TYR A 40 7.30 7.67 -6.37
C TYR A 40 8.65 7.23 -6.90
N ALA A 41 9.66 7.97 -6.47
CA ALA A 41 11.06 7.70 -6.70
C ALA A 41 11.74 7.58 -5.34
N HIS A 42 12.47 6.50 -5.16
CA HIS A 42 13.24 6.22 -3.96
C HIS A 42 14.69 5.97 -4.36
N LYS A 43 15.61 6.65 -3.69
CA LYS A 43 17.05 6.49 -3.90
C LYS A 43 17.71 6.17 -2.57
N LEU A 44 18.28 4.98 -2.48
CA LEU A 44 19.09 4.56 -1.34
C LEU A 44 20.57 4.62 -1.73
N SER A 45 21.33 5.41 -0.99
CA SER A 45 22.77 5.59 -1.15
C SER A 45 23.49 4.96 0.03
N ILE A 46 24.20 3.85 -0.22
CA ILE A 46 25.00 3.10 0.76
C ILE A 46 26.48 3.34 0.45
N PRO A 47 27.40 3.37 1.43
CA PRO A 47 28.83 3.42 1.15
C PRO A 47 29.23 2.21 0.27
N ARG A 48 29.63 2.49 -0.99
CA ARG A 48 29.98 1.57 -2.09
C ARG A 48 28.88 1.15 -3.08
N SER A 49 27.61 1.49 -2.86
CA SER A 49 26.55 1.17 -3.84
C SER A 49 25.34 2.11 -3.72
N SER A 50 24.71 2.44 -4.85
CA SER A 50 23.44 3.18 -4.87
C SER A 50 22.40 2.39 -5.65
N SER A 51 21.21 2.28 -5.06
CA SER A 51 20.03 1.71 -5.69
C SER A 51 18.99 2.80 -5.90
N ASN A 52 18.39 2.83 -7.09
CA ASN A 52 17.26 3.68 -7.41
C ASN A 52 16.06 2.78 -7.66
N THR A 53 14.97 3.02 -6.95
CA THR A 53 13.69 2.37 -7.17
C THR A 53 12.71 3.42 -7.67
N PHE A 54 12.07 3.15 -8.79
CA PHE A 54 10.95 3.95 -9.25
C PHE A 54 9.69 3.11 -9.15
N GLY A 55 8.55 3.73 -8.90
CA GLY A 55 7.31 3.00 -8.97
C GLY A 55 6.10 3.88 -9.18
N MET A 56 5.03 3.23 -9.59
CA MET A 56 3.75 3.83 -9.85
C MET A 56 2.66 3.05 -9.13
N GLY A 57 1.68 3.76 -8.61
CA GLY A 57 0.51 3.20 -7.96
C GLY A 57 -0.76 3.82 -8.52
N ALA A 58 -1.82 3.05 -8.47
CA ALA A 58 -3.17 3.50 -8.73
C ALA A 58 -4.08 3.01 -7.61
N ASP A 59 -4.98 3.87 -7.15
CA ASP A 59 -6.02 3.55 -6.19
C ASP A 59 -7.37 3.99 -6.71
N VAL A 60 -8.40 3.18 -6.47
CA VAL A 60 -9.77 3.43 -6.90
C VAL A 60 -10.67 3.15 -5.73
N SER A 61 -11.46 4.12 -5.32
CA SER A 61 -12.44 3.99 -4.25
C SER A 61 -13.83 4.26 -4.78
N TYR A 62 -14.77 3.35 -4.53
CA TYR A 62 -16.16 3.48 -4.88
C TYR A 62 -17.07 3.33 -3.66
N LYS A 63 -17.91 4.34 -3.41
CA LYS A 63 -18.89 4.35 -2.35
C LYS A 63 -20.23 3.81 -2.86
N PHE A 64 -20.51 2.55 -2.56
CA PHE A 64 -21.78 1.89 -2.90
C PHE A 64 -22.92 2.35 -1.98
N TYR A 65 -22.63 2.42 -0.66
CA TYR A 65 -23.60 2.77 0.38
C TYR A 65 -23.04 3.88 1.29
N PRO A 66 -23.90 4.59 2.05
CA PRO A 66 -23.47 5.65 2.96
C PRO A 66 -22.37 5.22 3.95
N LYS A 67 -22.41 3.94 4.36
CA LYS A 67 -21.53 3.30 5.33
C LYS A 67 -20.61 2.22 4.75
N THR A 68 -20.55 2.07 3.41
CA THR A 68 -19.73 1.02 2.79
C THR A 68 -19.05 1.54 1.53
N SER A 69 -17.73 1.41 1.51
CA SER A 69 -16.87 1.81 0.40
C SER A 69 -15.97 0.66 -0.02
N LEU A 70 -15.81 0.45 -1.32
CA LEU A 70 -14.83 -0.47 -1.86
C LEU A 70 -13.60 0.30 -2.29
N HIS A 71 -12.44 -0.21 -1.93
CA HIS A 71 -11.15 0.36 -2.26
C HIS A 71 -10.34 -0.70 -2.97
N LEU A 72 -9.92 -0.41 -4.19
CA LEU A 72 -9.00 -1.19 -4.99
C LEU A 72 -7.70 -0.42 -5.10
N PHE A 73 -6.58 -1.12 -5.03
CA PHE A 73 -5.26 -0.51 -5.15
C PHE A 73 -4.32 -1.44 -5.90
N GLY A 74 -3.40 -0.85 -6.65
CA GLY A 74 -2.36 -1.56 -7.39
C GLY A 74 -1.11 -0.71 -7.39
N THR A 75 0.04 -1.33 -7.22
CA THR A 75 1.32 -0.64 -7.22
C THR A 75 2.37 -1.51 -7.88
N TYR A 76 3.19 -0.87 -8.69
CA TYR A 76 4.23 -1.48 -9.49
C TYR A 76 5.55 -0.75 -9.21
N TYR A 77 6.59 -1.53 -8.89
CA TYR A 77 7.91 -1.06 -8.52
C TYR A 77 8.92 -1.61 -9.52
N LEU A 78 9.75 -0.73 -10.06
CA LEU A 78 10.97 -1.07 -10.78
C LEU A 78 12.16 -0.72 -9.90
N LEU A 79 12.83 -1.75 -9.39
CA LEU A 79 14.12 -1.58 -8.72
C LEU A 79 15.24 -1.64 -9.75
N ASP A 80 16.16 -0.68 -9.62
CA ASP A 80 17.39 -0.50 -10.38
C ASP A 80 17.17 -0.29 -11.90
N MET A 81 17.18 0.98 -12.33
CA MET A 81 17.12 1.41 -13.73
C MET A 81 18.38 1.03 -14.55
N LYS A 82 19.28 0.21 -14.00
CA LYS A 82 20.46 -0.29 -14.72
C LYS A 82 20.08 -1.47 -15.60
N PRO A 83 20.53 -1.51 -16.88
CA PRO A 83 20.05 -2.45 -17.90
C PRO A 83 20.34 -3.94 -17.63
N LYS A 84 21.02 -4.32 -16.53
CA LYS A 84 21.41 -5.70 -16.25
C LYS A 84 20.56 -6.41 -15.19
N ARG A 85 19.78 -5.70 -14.37
CA ARG A 85 18.94 -6.31 -13.30
C ARG A 85 17.72 -5.44 -12.99
N CYS A 86 16.79 -5.33 -13.92
CA CYS A 86 15.47 -4.78 -13.62
C CYS A 86 14.75 -5.79 -12.70
N LEU A 87 14.55 -5.42 -11.44
CA LEU A 87 13.82 -6.24 -10.48
C LEU A 87 12.42 -5.62 -10.36
N ASP A 88 11.41 -6.29 -10.90
CA ASP A 88 10.03 -5.83 -10.92
C ASP A 88 9.17 -6.52 -9.85
N GLY A 89 8.61 -5.69 -8.99
CA GLY A 89 7.69 -6.11 -7.94
C GLY A 89 6.34 -5.45 -8.15
N TYR A 90 5.25 -6.17 -7.92
CA TYR A 90 3.92 -5.62 -7.92
C TYR A 90 3.14 -6.08 -6.71
N HIS A 91 2.24 -5.23 -6.24
CA HIS A 91 1.19 -5.69 -5.36
C HIS A 91 -0.11 -5.02 -5.72
N TYR A 92 -1.18 -5.78 -5.62
CA TYR A 92 -2.51 -5.29 -5.87
C TYR A 92 -3.45 -5.90 -4.84
N GLY A 93 -4.59 -5.26 -4.65
CA GLY A 93 -5.56 -5.76 -3.71
C GLY A 93 -6.82 -4.92 -3.69
N GLY A 94 -7.72 -5.37 -2.85
CA GLY A 94 -8.97 -4.68 -2.61
C GLY A 94 -9.45 -4.93 -1.19
N TYR A 95 -10.13 -3.95 -0.64
CA TYR A 95 -10.82 -4.06 0.64
C TYR A 95 -12.13 -3.30 0.62
N LEU A 96 -13.08 -3.80 1.38
CA LEU A 96 -14.31 -3.11 1.73
C LEU A 96 -14.09 -2.43 3.08
N SER A 97 -14.40 -1.15 3.14
CA SER A 97 -14.43 -0.36 4.35
C SER A 97 -15.88 -0.20 4.80
N PHE A 98 -16.16 -0.60 6.03
CA PHE A 98 -17.48 -0.52 6.65
C PHE A 98 -17.45 0.46 7.81
N ASP A 99 -18.34 1.44 7.81
CA ASP A 99 -18.58 2.31 8.96
C ASP A 99 -19.59 1.62 9.89
N LEU A 100 -19.09 1.02 10.97
CA LEU A 100 -19.89 0.28 11.94
C LEU A 100 -20.65 1.23 12.88
N ALA A 101 -19.96 2.24 13.41
CA ALA A 101 -20.51 3.29 14.27
C ALA A 101 -19.85 4.64 13.94
N GLU A 102 -20.33 5.74 14.52
CA GLU A 102 -19.80 7.10 14.25
C GLU A 102 -18.27 7.22 14.43
N ARG A 103 -17.68 6.34 15.24
CA ARG A 103 -16.24 6.31 15.53
C ARG A 103 -15.55 5.03 15.13
N TRP A 104 -16.27 3.99 14.76
CA TRP A 104 -15.70 2.67 14.44
C TRP A 104 -15.90 2.35 12.97
N SER A 105 -14.79 2.03 12.31
CA SER A 105 -14.78 1.52 10.95
C SER A 105 -13.95 0.24 10.87
N MET A 106 -14.18 -0.56 9.84
CA MET A 106 -13.48 -1.83 9.65
C MET A 106 -13.20 -2.04 8.17
N ASP A 107 -11.92 -2.23 7.84
CA ASP A 107 -11.49 -2.62 6.50
C ASP A 107 -11.31 -4.14 6.45
N VAL A 108 -11.97 -4.79 5.49
CA VAL A 108 -11.86 -6.22 5.25
C VAL A 108 -11.56 -6.47 3.78
N GLY A 109 -10.51 -7.22 3.49
CA GLY A 109 -10.10 -7.46 2.11
C GLY A 109 -8.94 -8.41 1.94
N MET A 110 -8.27 -8.29 0.81
CA MET A 110 -7.09 -9.08 0.48
C MET A 110 -6.11 -8.26 -0.34
N ARG A 111 -4.83 -8.54 -0.14
CA ARG A 111 -3.71 -7.99 -0.89
C ARG A 111 -2.86 -9.13 -1.41
N ARG A 112 -2.48 -9.07 -2.68
CA ARG A 112 -1.55 -9.99 -3.28
C ARG A 112 -0.25 -9.27 -3.56
N TYR A 113 0.83 -9.85 -3.08
CA TYR A 113 2.19 -9.46 -3.41
C TYR A 113 2.71 -10.43 -4.46
N GLY A 114 3.34 -9.90 -5.50
CA GLY A 114 4.04 -10.65 -6.53
C GLY A 114 5.42 -10.07 -6.76
N ASN A 115 6.40 -10.94 -6.88
CA ASN A 115 7.73 -10.55 -7.31
C ASN A 115 8.15 -11.48 -8.45
N ASN A 116 8.52 -10.90 -9.59
CA ASN A 116 8.87 -11.69 -10.78
C ASN A 116 10.15 -12.51 -10.58
N LEU A 117 11.02 -12.12 -9.63
CA LEU A 117 12.24 -12.86 -9.30
C LEU A 117 12.04 -14.25 -8.71
N PHE A 118 10.99 -14.44 -7.92
CA PHE A 118 10.78 -15.68 -7.17
C PHE A 118 9.55 -16.45 -7.63
N HIS A 119 8.82 -15.96 -8.65
CA HIS A 119 7.48 -16.47 -9.06
C HIS A 119 6.53 -16.66 -7.86
N GLN A 120 6.79 -15.91 -6.80
CA GLN A 120 6.17 -16.11 -5.51
C GLN A 120 5.07 -15.09 -5.36
N GLN A 121 3.85 -15.59 -5.29
CA GLN A 121 2.66 -14.80 -5.09
C GLN A 121 2.10 -15.10 -3.71
N TRP A 122 2.03 -14.08 -2.87
CA TRP A 122 1.59 -14.20 -1.50
C TRP A 122 0.34 -13.35 -1.32
N THR A 123 -0.79 -14.00 -1.08
CA THR A 123 -2.04 -13.32 -0.75
C THR A 123 -2.14 -13.20 0.77
N VAL A 124 -2.32 -11.98 1.24
CA VAL A 124 -2.45 -11.60 2.65
C VAL A 124 -3.85 -10.99 2.83
N PRO A 125 -4.69 -11.48 3.75
CA PRO A 125 -5.95 -10.86 4.11
C PRO A 125 -5.67 -9.50 4.76
N ILE A 126 -6.58 -8.56 4.55
CA ILE A 126 -6.60 -7.26 5.22
C ILE A 126 -7.73 -7.32 6.23
N ILE A 127 -7.41 -7.14 7.50
CA ILE A 127 -8.40 -6.94 8.56
C ILE A 127 -7.88 -5.78 9.40
N ARG A 128 -8.51 -4.62 9.26
CA ARG A 128 -8.05 -3.39 9.90
C ARG A 128 -9.23 -2.66 10.54
N PRO A 129 -9.54 -2.93 11.82
CA PRO A 129 -10.42 -2.07 12.57
C PRO A 129 -9.74 -0.71 12.78
N SER A 130 -10.56 0.33 12.70
CA SER A 130 -10.15 1.72 12.84
C SER A 130 -11.08 2.44 13.81
N TYR A 131 -10.49 3.21 14.71
CA TYR A 131 -11.21 4.02 15.68
C TYR A 131 -10.84 5.49 15.54
N LYS A 132 -11.84 6.32 15.27
CA LYS A 132 -11.67 7.77 15.15
C LYS A 132 -11.91 8.42 16.51
N HIS A 133 -10.85 9.01 17.06
CA HIS A 133 -10.89 9.77 18.29
C HIS A 133 -10.34 11.19 18.06
N ASN A 134 -11.21 12.18 18.23
CA ASN A 134 -10.84 13.60 18.19
C ASN A 134 -10.03 14.02 16.94
N GLY A 135 -10.47 13.56 15.76
CA GLY A 135 -9.80 13.82 14.47
C GLY A 135 -8.58 12.94 14.19
N SER A 136 -8.09 12.18 15.17
CA SER A 136 -7.04 11.18 14.97
C SER A 136 -7.65 9.81 14.71
N GLU A 137 -7.14 9.09 13.73
CA GLU A 137 -7.57 7.73 13.41
C GLU A 137 -6.54 6.74 13.93
N ILE A 138 -6.96 5.86 14.85
CA ILE A 138 -6.16 4.76 15.37
C ILE A 138 -6.52 3.53 14.56
N ASN A 139 -5.55 3.04 13.78
CA ASN A 139 -5.68 1.89 12.91
C ASN A 139 -4.76 0.77 13.40
N ALA A 140 -5.25 -0.47 13.43
CA ALA A 140 -4.43 -1.63 13.73
C ALA A 140 -4.58 -2.67 12.61
N ASP A 141 -3.47 -3.11 12.02
CA ASP A 141 -3.47 -4.11 10.93
C ASP A 141 -3.31 -5.53 11.51
N PHE A 142 -4.37 -6.32 11.43
CA PHE A 142 -4.41 -7.70 11.89
C PHE A 142 -4.23 -8.72 10.76
N GLY A 143 -3.97 -8.28 9.53
CA GLY A 143 -3.87 -9.18 8.37
C GLY A 143 -2.84 -10.29 8.56
N GLY A 144 -1.65 -9.95 9.08
CA GLY A 144 -0.57 -10.91 9.34
C GLY A 144 -0.88 -11.89 10.49
N MET A 145 -1.61 -11.46 11.52
CA MET A 145 -2.06 -12.34 12.60
C MET A 145 -3.13 -13.32 12.08
N PHE A 146 -4.08 -12.84 11.28
CA PHE A 146 -5.13 -13.67 10.73
C PHE A 146 -4.59 -14.76 9.78
N GLN A 147 -3.55 -14.45 8.99
CA GLN A 147 -2.87 -15.49 8.20
C GLN A 147 -2.28 -16.59 9.06
N GLN A 148 -1.67 -16.25 10.19
CA GLN A 148 -1.05 -17.23 11.07
C GLN A 148 -2.10 -18.14 11.70
N ILE A 149 -3.24 -17.57 12.12
CA ILE A 149 -4.38 -18.34 12.64
C ILE A 149 -4.94 -19.27 11.57
N LEU A 150 -5.20 -18.78 10.35
CA LEU A 150 -5.67 -19.63 9.24
C LEU A 150 -4.66 -20.72 8.89
N LYS A 151 -3.36 -20.39 8.84
CA LYS A 151 -2.32 -21.39 8.59
C LYS A 151 -2.28 -22.45 9.69
N GLY A 152 -2.36 -22.05 10.95
CA GLY A 152 -2.40 -22.96 12.09
C GLY A 152 -3.65 -23.84 12.16
N LEU A 153 -4.81 -23.33 11.73
CA LEU A 153 -6.07 -24.07 11.74
C LEU A 153 -6.22 -25.04 10.55
N PHE A 154 -5.72 -24.67 9.36
CA PHE A 154 -5.96 -25.42 8.12
C PHE A 154 -4.76 -26.25 7.63
N PHE A 155 -3.53 -25.95 8.06
CA PHE A 155 -2.31 -26.62 7.57
C PHE A 155 -1.59 -27.43 8.64
N ASN A 156 -2.22 -27.67 9.80
CA ASN A 156 -1.73 -28.60 10.80
C ASN A 156 -2.41 -29.96 10.60
N HIS A 157 -2.07 -30.66 9.50
CA HIS A 157 -2.40 -32.07 9.33
C HIS A 157 -1.35 -32.82 8.53
#